data_AF-A0A9D7EL08-F1
#
_entry.id   AF-A0A9D7EL08-F1
#
_cell.length_a   1.000
_cell.length_b   1.000
_cell.length_c   1.000
_cell.angle_alpha   90.00
_cell.angle_beta   90.00
_cell.angle_gamma   90.00
#
_symmetry.space_group_name_H-M   'P 1'
#
loop_
_entity.id
_entity.type
_entity.pdbx_description
1 polymer ?
#
loop_
_entity_poly.entity_id
_entity_poly.type
_entity_poly.pdbx_seq_one_letter_code
_entity_poly.pdbx_strand_id
1 'polypeptide(L)'
;MRTPFTLTAALVGLNLVAQCTFDPTVLWSGQILCPDESTILTTQAYDSYQWFKDGLVIPGAIAQTIGISAAQDAGSSFHVIATDDGCSEASPPVLVDSWVFLLPAVLHGGDTAQGMGPQWRVALLRWRYSPTNLDAAL
;
A
#
# COMPACT_ATOMS: atom_id res chain seq x y z
N MET A 1 28.56 51.18 -20.72
CA MET A 1 29.11 50.57 -19.48
C MET A 1 28.12 49.54 -18.95
N ARG A 2 28.32 48.25 -19.25
CA ARG A 2 27.64 47.12 -18.60
C ARG A 2 28.64 45.96 -18.59
N THR A 3 29.29 45.74 -17.45
CA THR A 3 30.17 44.60 -17.22
C THR A 3 29.29 43.37 -16.96
N PRO A 4 29.52 42.23 -17.64
CA PRO A 4 28.88 40.98 -17.24
C PRO A 4 29.65 40.41 -16.05
N PHE A 5 28.98 40.29 -14.90
CA PHE A 5 29.46 39.51 -13.76
C PHE A 5 29.36 38.03 -14.14
N THR A 6 30.46 37.44 -14.57
CA THR A 6 30.56 35.99 -14.71
C THR A 6 30.70 35.39 -13.32
N LEU A 7 29.57 34.90 -12.78
CA LEU A 7 29.54 34.01 -11.62
C LEU A 7 30.11 32.66 -12.05
N THR A 8 31.43 32.50 -12.00
CA THR A 8 32.05 31.18 -11.98
C THR A 8 31.71 30.52 -10.65
N ALA A 9 30.65 29.72 -10.65
CA ALA A 9 30.41 28.77 -9.58
C ALA A 9 31.54 27.73 -9.61
N ALA A 10 32.51 27.88 -8.71
CA ALA A 10 33.43 26.80 -8.41
C ALA A 10 32.60 25.68 -7.74
N LEU A 11 32.25 24.65 -8.51
CA LEU A 11 31.83 23.37 -7.95
C LEU A 11 33.06 22.76 -7.27
N VAL A 12 33.30 23.18 -6.03
CA VAL A 12 34.10 22.38 -5.10
C VAL A 12 33.37 21.04 -5.05
N GLY A 13 34.03 19.99 -5.57
CA GLY A 13 33.55 18.63 -5.43
C GLY A 13 33.56 18.25 -3.97
N LEU A 14 32.48 18.60 -3.24
CA LEU A 14 32.21 18.04 -1.93
C LEU A 14 31.93 16.54 -2.16
N ASN A 15 32.95 15.72 -1.91
CA ASN A 15 32.72 14.32 -1.53
C ASN A 15 32.12 14.35 -0.10
N LEU A 16 30.85 14.74 -0.01
CA LEU A 16 30.10 14.77 1.23
C LEU A 16 29.65 13.34 1.52
N VAL A 17 30.40 12.59 2.33
CA VAL A 17 29.90 11.34 2.91
C VAL A 17 28.96 11.72 4.07
N ALA A 18 27.81 12.30 3.74
CA ALA A 18 26.69 12.50 4.66
C ALA A 18 25.60 11.44 4.44
N GLN A 19 25.95 10.33 3.79
CA GLN A 19 25.06 9.24 3.45
C GLN A 19 25.39 8.11 4.41
N CYS A 20 24.38 7.58 5.10
CA CYS A 20 24.63 6.48 6.01
C CYS A 20 25.16 5.27 5.25
N THR A 21 25.98 4.45 5.91
CA THR A 21 26.51 3.22 5.28
C THR A 21 25.44 2.12 5.16
N PHE A 22 24.27 2.33 5.75
CA PHE A 22 23.13 1.44 5.71
C PHE A 22 21.99 2.07 4.91
N ASP A 23 21.17 1.20 4.31
CA ASP A 23 19.94 1.59 3.61
C ASP A 23 18.75 0.86 4.25
N PRO A 24 17.85 1.56 4.96
CA PRO A 24 16.68 0.96 5.57
C PRO A 24 15.64 0.61 4.50
N THR A 25 15.16 -0.63 4.51
CA THR A 25 14.13 -1.12 3.59
C THR A 25 12.93 -1.63 4.37
N VAL A 26 11.74 -1.25 3.92
CA VAL A 26 10.48 -1.75 4.49
C VAL A 26 10.08 -3.01 3.73
N LEU A 27 10.02 -4.12 4.45
CA LEU A 27 9.64 -5.43 3.95
C LEU A 27 8.23 -5.78 4.43
N TRP A 28 7.45 -6.40 3.56
CA TRP A 28 6.12 -6.93 3.87
C TRP A 28 5.83 -8.18 3.05
N SER A 29 5.09 -9.12 3.64
CA SER A 29 4.80 -10.45 3.06
C SER A 29 3.61 -10.47 2.10
N GLY A 30 2.84 -9.38 2.01
CA GLY A 30 1.66 -9.26 1.15
C GLY A 30 1.72 -7.97 0.36
N GLN A 31 1.87 -8.07 -0.96
CA GLN A 31 1.91 -6.92 -1.88
C GLN A 31 0.54 -6.21 -1.96
N ILE A 32 -0.56 -6.93 -1.70
CA ILE A 32 -1.94 -6.45 -1.74
C ILE A 32 -2.71 -7.10 -0.60
N LEU A 33 -3.38 -6.29 0.23
CA LEU A 33 -4.20 -6.76 1.33
C LEU A 33 -5.63 -7.09 0.89
N CYS A 34 -6.20 -8.16 1.44
CA CYS A 34 -7.63 -8.45 1.34
C CYS A 34 -8.46 -7.50 2.21
N PRO A 35 -9.77 -7.34 1.95
CA PRO A 35 -10.67 -6.65 2.87
C PRO A 35 -10.57 -7.29 4.27
N ASP A 36 -10.49 -6.46 5.30
CA ASP A 36 -10.34 -6.87 6.72
C ASP A 36 -9.05 -7.62 7.08
N GLU A 37 -8.07 -7.68 6.16
CA GLU A 37 -6.75 -8.23 6.46
C GLU A 37 -5.88 -7.21 7.21
N SER A 38 -5.03 -7.73 8.10
CA SER A 38 -3.97 -6.97 8.76
C SER A 38 -2.64 -7.68 8.55
N THR A 39 -1.59 -6.88 8.36
CA THR A 39 -0.23 -7.38 8.20
C THR A 39 0.73 -6.51 8.98
N ILE A 40 2.00 -6.91 9.00
CA ILE A 40 3.06 -6.22 9.71
C ILE A 40 4.11 -5.80 8.69
N LEU A 41 4.41 -4.51 8.64
CA LEU A 41 5.60 -3.99 7.98
C LEU A 41 6.79 -4.22 8.91
N THR A 42 7.88 -4.76 8.38
CA THR A 42 9.12 -5.01 9.11
C THR A 42 10.29 -4.35 8.42
N THR A 43 11.36 -4.11 9.18
CA THR A 43 12.59 -3.46 8.71
C THR A 43 13.78 -4.29 9.16
N GLN A 44 14.98 -3.95 8.71
CA GLN A 44 16.21 -4.51 9.29
C GLN A 44 16.42 -4.02 10.73
N ALA A 45 17.36 -4.63 11.45
CA ALA A 45 17.67 -4.25 12.82
C ALA A 45 18.61 -3.02 12.85
N TYR A 46 18.17 -1.97 13.54
CA TYR A 46 18.84 -0.69 13.80
C TYR A 46 18.62 -0.26 15.25
N ASP A 47 19.35 0.76 15.72
CA ASP A 47 19.28 1.27 17.10
C ASP A 47 17.95 1.94 17.44
N SER A 48 17.37 2.69 16.49
CA SER A 48 16.08 3.37 16.70
C SER A 48 15.29 3.56 15.42
N TYR A 49 13.97 3.72 15.59
CA TYR A 49 13.02 3.84 14.49
C TYR A 49 12.03 4.97 14.76
N GLN A 50 11.54 5.57 13.68
CA GLN A 50 10.36 6.43 13.70
C GLN A 50 9.57 6.21 12.40
N TRP A 51 8.33 5.74 12.53
CA TRP A 51 7.46 5.52 11.37
C TRP A 51 6.68 6.78 10.98
N PHE A 52 6.40 6.87 9.68
CA PHE A 52 5.64 7.93 9.04
C PHE A 52 4.58 7.34 8.11
N LYS A 53 3.40 7.95 8.09
CA LYS A 53 2.28 7.66 7.20
C LYS A 53 1.97 8.92 6.39
N ASP A 54 2.03 8.84 5.06
CA ASP A 54 1.76 9.96 4.15
C ASP A 54 2.55 11.24 4.46
N GLY A 55 3.80 11.07 4.91
CA GLY A 55 4.67 12.17 5.31
C GLY A 55 4.46 12.68 6.74
N LEU A 56 3.44 12.20 7.45
CA LEU A 56 3.16 12.57 8.84
C LEU A 56 3.75 11.54 9.81
N VAL A 57 4.35 12.02 10.89
CA VAL A 57 4.89 11.18 11.95
C VAL A 57 3.77 10.41 12.65
N ILE A 58 3.97 9.12 12.91
CA ILE A 58 3.07 8.30 13.71
C ILE A 58 3.57 8.35 15.17
N PRO A 59 2.89 9.04 16.10
CA PRO A 59 3.39 9.20 17.46
C PRO A 59 3.51 7.85 18.17
N GLY A 60 4.67 7.60 18.78
CA GLY A 60 4.94 6.37 19.53
C GLY A 60 5.31 5.15 18.68
N ALA A 61 5.36 5.27 17.35
CA ALA A 61 5.79 4.20 16.47
C ALA A 61 7.32 4.14 16.38
N ILE A 62 7.94 3.56 17.42
CA ILE A 62 9.40 3.41 17.59
C ILE A 62 9.90 1.96 17.48
N ALA A 63 9.00 1.02 17.22
CA ALA A 63 9.35 -0.38 17.06
C ALA A 63 9.89 -0.65 15.64
N GLN A 64 10.72 -1.70 15.51
CA GLN A 64 11.21 -2.20 14.21
C GLN A 64 10.06 -2.59 13.25
N THR A 65 8.89 -2.91 13.81
CA THR A 65 7.71 -3.36 13.09
C THR A 65 6.52 -2.45 13.37
N ILE A 66 5.65 -2.28 12.38
CA ILE A 66 4.35 -1.61 12.54
C ILE A 66 3.22 -2.46 11.96
N GLY A 67 2.14 -2.60 12.72
CA GLY A 67 0.93 -3.27 12.26
C GLY A 67 0.09 -2.32 11.40
N ILE A 68 -0.35 -2.80 10.25
CA ILE A 68 -1.21 -2.07 9.31
C ILE A 68 -2.44 -2.90 8.97
N SER A 69 -3.53 -2.23 8.59
CA SER A 69 -4.79 -2.88 8.22
C SER A 69 -5.35 -2.34 6.91
N ALA A 70 -5.96 -3.22 6.11
CA ALA A 70 -6.61 -2.83 4.86
C ALA A 70 -7.67 -1.75 5.06
N ALA A 71 -8.37 -1.76 6.19
CA ALA A 71 -9.46 -0.81 6.48
C ALA A 71 -8.97 0.61 6.79
N GLN A 72 -7.76 0.78 7.33
CA GLN A 72 -7.26 2.08 7.83
C GLN A 72 -6.08 2.62 7.01
N ASP A 73 -5.32 1.74 6.37
CA ASP A 73 -4.01 2.06 5.80
C ASP A 73 -3.94 1.82 4.29
N ALA A 74 -4.97 1.23 3.68
CA ALA A 74 -5.05 1.09 2.24
C ALA A 74 -5.00 2.46 1.54
N GLY A 75 -4.15 2.57 0.53
CA GLY A 75 -3.91 3.79 -0.24
C GLY A 75 -2.93 4.77 0.44
N SER A 76 -2.42 4.45 1.62
CA SER A 76 -1.40 5.26 2.30
C SER A 76 0.02 4.79 1.99
N SER A 77 0.94 5.74 2.02
CA SER A 77 2.39 5.52 1.90
C SER A 77 3.04 5.47 3.28
N PHE A 78 3.89 4.47 3.50
CA PHE A 78 4.66 4.30 4.73
C PHE A 78 6.15 4.40 4.46
N HIS A 79 6.87 5.08 5.33
CA HIS A 79 8.32 5.04 5.38
C HIS A 79 8.78 5.10 6.83
N VAL A 80 10.02 4.69 7.06
CA VAL A 80 10.66 4.70 8.36
C VAL A 80 11.92 5.54 8.28
N ILE A 81 12.20 6.30 9.33
CA ILE A 81 13.54 6.83 9.57
C ILE A 81 14.18 5.91 10.60
N ALA A 82 15.28 5.28 10.22
CA ALA A 82 16.09 4.44 11.10
C ALA A 82 17.38 5.17 11.45
N THR A 83 17.85 4.98 12.68
CA THR A 83 19.18 5.47 13.10
C THR A 83 20.03 4.30 13.55
N ASP A 84 21.26 4.27 13.08
CA ASP A 84 22.27 3.27 13.40
C ASP A 84 23.61 3.98 13.60
N ASP A 85 24.30 3.71 14.71
CA ASP A 85 25.60 4.33 15.04
C ASP A 85 25.59 5.88 14.95
N GLY A 86 24.44 6.50 15.24
CA GLY A 86 24.26 7.95 15.22
C GLY A 86 24.04 8.57 13.82
N CYS A 87 23.91 7.76 12.78
CA CYS A 87 23.51 8.19 11.45
C CYS A 87 22.04 7.86 11.20
N SER A 88 21.24 8.83 10.74
CA SER A 88 19.82 8.65 10.47
C SER A 88 19.53 8.71 8.96
N GLU A 89 18.88 7.68 8.43
CA GLU A 89 18.51 7.56 7.02
C GLU A 89 17.02 7.22 6.90
N ALA A 90 16.37 7.74 5.85
CA ALA A 90 14.97 7.47 5.57
C ALA A 90 14.84 6.34 4.53
N SER A 91 13.93 5.40 4.77
CA SER A 91 13.63 4.35 3.80
C SER A 91 12.90 4.91 2.58
N PRO A 92 12.99 4.25 1.41
CA PRO A 92 12.05 4.48 0.33
C PRO A 92 10.60 4.31 0.81
N PRO A 93 9.64 5.13 0.35
CA PRO A 93 8.24 4.98 0.72
C PRO A 93 7.63 3.75 0.04
N VAL A 94 6.86 2.98 0.81
CA VAL A 94 6.10 1.82 0.34
C VAL A 94 4.61 2.17 0.36
N LEU A 95 3.92 1.90 -0.74
CA LEU A 95 2.48 2.08 -0.85
C LEU A 95 1.77 0.82 -0.37
N VAL A 96 0.81 0.99 0.54
CA VAL A 96 -0.07 -0.08 1.01
C VAL A 96 -1.26 -0.19 0.07
N ASP A 97 -1.31 -1.25 -0.74
CA ASP A 97 -2.42 -1.51 -1.67
C ASP A 97 -3.43 -2.52 -1.07
N SER A 98 -4.69 -2.41 -1.49
CA SER A 98 -5.79 -3.26 -1.03
C SER A 98 -6.88 -3.41 -2.09
N TRP A 99 -7.52 -4.58 -2.11
CA TRP A 99 -8.69 -4.84 -2.94
C TRP A 99 -9.89 -3.93 -2.61
N VAL A 100 -9.92 -3.32 -1.42
CA VAL A 100 -10.96 -2.36 -1.03
C VAL A 100 -10.87 -1.06 -1.84
N PHE A 101 -9.69 -0.72 -2.38
CA PHE A 101 -9.45 0.50 -3.13
C PHE A 101 -9.46 0.32 -4.66
N LEU A 102 -9.54 -0.92 -5.14
CA LEU A 102 -9.87 -1.17 -6.54
C LEU A 102 -11.34 -0.80 -6.75
N LEU A 103 -11.60 0.07 -7.73
CA LEU A 103 -12.96 0.37 -8.20
C LEU A 103 -13.74 -0.94 -8.36
N PRO A 104 -15.08 -0.95 -8.21
CA PRO A 104 -15.87 -2.17 -8.40
C PRO A 104 -15.56 -2.77 -9.77
N ALA A 105 -14.74 -3.82 -9.78
CA ALA A 105 -14.54 -4.62 -10.96
C ALA A 105 -15.79 -5.48 -11.10
N VAL A 106 -16.60 -5.20 -12.12
CA VAL A 106 -17.68 -6.09 -12.53
C VAL A 106 -17.02 -7.35 -13.10
N LEU A 107 -16.73 -8.32 -12.23
CA LEU A 107 -16.43 -9.68 -12.67
C LEU A 107 -17.76 -10.29 -13.12
N HIS A 108 -18.03 -10.21 -14.42
CA HIS A 108 -19.13 -10.95 -15.01
C HIS A 108 -18.78 -12.44 -14.86
N GLY A 109 -19.42 -13.12 -13.90
CA GLY A 109 -19.29 -14.57 -13.73
C GLY A 109 -19.77 -15.27 -15.00
N GLY A 110 -18.82 -15.56 -15.89
CA GLY A 110 -19.05 -16.20 -17.18
C GLY A 110 -17.85 -17.08 -17.52
N ASP A 111 -18.10 -18.38 -17.41
CA ASP A 111 -17.36 -19.51 -17.97
C ASP A 111 -16.05 -19.90 -17.23
N THR A 112 -15.91 -21.10 -16.66
CA THR A 112 -16.36 -22.39 -17.18
C THR A 112 -17.06 -23.27 -16.16
N ALA A 113 -18.20 -23.83 -16.56
CA ALA A 113 -18.70 -25.07 -15.98
C ALA A 113 -17.72 -26.22 -16.33
N GLN A 114 -16.69 -26.43 -15.51
CA GLN A 114 -16.00 -27.72 -15.47
C GLN A 114 -16.82 -28.66 -14.59
N GLY A 115 -17.62 -29.51 -15.23
CA GLY A 115 -18.22 -30.69 -14.59
C GLY A 115 -19.74 -30.70 -14.48
N MET A 116 -20.48 -30.33 -15.52
CA MET A 116 -21.92 -30.63 -15.58
C MET A 116 -22.17 -32.04 -16.16
N GLY A 117 -22.32 -33.02 -15.25
CA GLY A 117 -22.94 -34.31 -15.56
C GLY A 117 -24.46 -34.17 -15.86
N PRO A 118 -25.12 -35.19 -16.43
CA PRO A 118 -26.34 -35.02 -17.22
C PRO A 118 -27.66 -34.89 -16.44
N GLN A 119 -27.68 -34.38 -15.20
CA GLN A 119 -28.85 -34.59 -14.32
C GLN A 119 -29.52 -33.36 -13.68
N TRP A 120 -29.15 -32.12 -14.02
CA TRP A 120 -29.79 -30.96 -13.37
C TRP A 120 -30.43 -30.01 -14.39
N ARG A 121 -31.74 -30.13 -14.55
CA ARG A 121 -32.58 -29.15 -15.25
C ARG A 121 -32.48 -27.82 -14.51
N VAL A 122 -31.89 -26.81 -15.13
CA VAL A 122 -31.90 -25.45 -14.61
C VAL A 122 -33.34 -24.95 -14.66
N ALA A 123 -33.99 -24.84 -13.51
CA ALA A 123 -35.23 -24.09 -13.40
C ALA A 123 -34.87 -22.62 -13.64
N LEU A 124 -35.08 -22.15 -14.87
CA LEU A 124 -34.94 -20.73 -15.20
C LEU A 124 -36.02 -19.96 -14.44
N LEU A 125 -35.70 -19.48 -13.24
CA LEU A 125 -36.49 -18.46 -12.57
C LEU A 125 -36.35 -17.16 -13.36
N ARG A 126 -37.25 -16.99 -14.33
CA ARG A 126 -37.41 -15.74 -15.06
C ARG A 126 -38.12 -14.75 -14.13
N TRP A 127 -37.37 -13.80 -13.59
CA TRP A 127 -37.96 -12.65 -12.90
C TRP A 127 -38.73 -11.80 -13.92
N ARG A 128 -40.07 -11.73 -13.78
CA ARG A 128 -40.88 -10.66 -14.40
C ARG A 128 -41.13 -9.61 -13.32
N TYR A 129 -40.61 -8.40 -13.55
CA TYR A 129 -40.97 -7.24 -12.73
C TYR A 129 -42.36 -6.75 -13.16
N SER A 130 -43.34 -6.81 -12.25
CA SER A 130 -44.68 -6.22 -12.44
C SER A 130 -44.88 -5.14 -11.37
N PRO A 131 -45.11 -3.87 -11.73
CA PRO A 131 -45.07 -2.76 -10.77
C PRO A 131 -46.33 -2.61 -9.89
N THR A 132 -47.26 -3.58 -9.87
CA THR A 132 -48.59 -3.36 -9.26
C THR A 132 -49.11 -4.39 -8.25
N ASN A 133 -48.36 -5.41 -7.81
CA ASN A 133 -48.80 -6.23 -6.67
C ASN A 133 -47.66 -6.91 -5.92
N LEU A 134 -47.63 -6.73 -4.59
CA LEU A 134 -46.76 -7.43 -3.65
C LEU A 134 -47.47 -8.69 -3.15
N ASP A 135 -47.56 -9.73 -3.97
CA ASP A 135 -47.99 -11.05 -3.51
C ASP A 135 -46.94 -12.08 -3.93
N ALA A 136 -46.22 -12.59 -2.93
CA ALA A 136 -45.33 -13.74 -3.10
C ALA A 136 -46.18 -15.01 -3.24
N ALA A 137 -46.12 -15.67 -4.39
CA ALA A 137 -46.64 -17.02 -4.55
C ALA A 137 -45.47 -18.02 -4.48
N LEU A 138 -45.69 -19.07 -3.68
CA LEU A 138 -44.79 -20.19 -3.36
C LEU A 138 -44.20 -20.89 -4.60
#